data_AF-A0A2J8ACS9-F1
#
_entry.id   AF-A0A2J8ACS9-F1
#
_cell.length_a   1.000
_cell.length_b   1.000
_cell.length_c   1.000
_cell.angle_alpha   90.00
_cell.angle_beta   90.00
_cell.angle_gamma   90.00
#
_symmetry.space_group_name_H-M   'P 1'
#
loop_
_entity.id
_entity.type
_entity.pdbx_description
1 polymer ?
#
loop_
_entity_poly.entity_id
_entity_poly.type
_entity_poly.pdbx_seq_one_letter_code
_entity_poly.pdbx_strand_id
1 'polypeptide(L)'
;MQGLLTYVNTHEEIVWTLVQANDTTVYTLASGQPVDESLENVAAGSTISLVCTPSTTEFNTCIATSTARITLSAAPVRSTGIRIRMLVLNMRLTGGCNYGGLSSNEVTNLFLRQGGHADQMNACSYGSMQFDRSGFRVLNTPVPCLNSIRYQCDWSVILEQSLASARQLIGSDAMAFYTHTAIVLPKIDPYPCRWAGLALIPSTITFYQPAGYGVYRTATVMQEIIHNYQLIHGWRNGKEYDDYSTCRNMQPGQFITFVLPATYTAASRNMLKIQPNWMGFYYRRNVYLALRQRGGGDKLLAAEFTNKINIHDVEKNIDNSFTAGGDPRISFNRAVGANGATVLDEFRLVVHTGGFTTGGTKMVVKVCRFLLSSSECVDTIPVTGKARPALRVVSVLTANGTLASDDPTKTPAITKLRRLPDSGPHLALIGRLPVLIEQPAVVLANRAHPAALQRLVVVHKLQAAATSQGARVAVAPYLARHHHHGRPTQALQEHLRAPALCYPTPPHTPPAPELRPPCRY
;
A
#
# COMPACT_ATOMS: atom_id res chain seq x y z
N MET A 1 -4.56 -19.40 18.24
CA MET A 1 -4.42 -19.49 16.76
C MET A 1 -3.35 -18.52 16.32
N GLN A 2 -2.62 -18.80 15.23
CA GLN A 2 -1.62 -17.90 14.65
C GLN A 2 -1.81 -17.79 13.15
N GLY A 3 -1.74 -16.58 12.61
CA GLY A 3 -1.98 -16.33 11.19
C GLY A 3 -1.68 -14.90 10.76
N LEU A 4 -1.81 -14.67 9.45
CA LEU A 4 -1.74 -13.35 8.84
C LEU A 4 -3.06 -12.61 9.10
N LEU A 5 -2.98 -11.43 9.72
CA LEU A 5 -4.13 -10.54 9.88
C LEU A 5 -4.41 -9.85 8.54
N THR A 6 -5.62 -9.99 8.05
CA THR A 6 -6.08 -9.40 6.79
C THR A 6 -7.43 -8.75 7.00
N TYR A 7 -7.92 -8.00 6.02
CA TYR A 7 -9.31 -7.58 5.99
C TYR A 7 -9.88 -7.72 4.59
N VAL A 8 -11.20 -7.78 4.52
CA VAL A 8 -12.01 -7.83 3.30
C VAL A 8 -12.90 -6.60 3.31
N ASN A 9 -12.97 -5.87 2.20
CA ASN A 9 -13.93 -4.80 2.00
C ASN A 9 -14.85 -5.20 0.84
N THR A 10 -16.11 -5.50 1.15
CA THR A 10 -17.11 -5.90 0.15
C THR A 10 -17.87 -4.71 -0.46
N HIS A 11 -17.45 -3.48 -0.13
CA HIS A 11 -18.17 -2.22 -0.30
C HIS A 11 -19.42 -2.05 0.59
N GLU A 12 -19.90 -3.12 1.20
CA GLU A 12 -21.02 -3.11 2.16
C GLU A 12 -20.50 -3.19 3.60
N GLU A 13 -19.42 -3.93 3.81
CA GLU A 13 -18.80 -4.14 5.11
C GLU A 13 -17.28 -4.25 5.01
N ILE A 14 -16.62 -3.90 6.12
CA ILE A 14 -15.20 -4.19 6.35
C ILE A 14 -15.14 -5.31 7.39
N VAL A 15 -14.63 -6.46 6.97
CA VAL A 15 -14.51 -7.65 7.81
C VAL A 15 -13.04 -7.96 8.06
N TRP A 16 -12.66 -8.03 9.33
CA TRP A 16 -11.31 -8.44 9.72
C TRP A 16 -11.22 -9.96 9.74
N THR A 17 -10.09 -10.49 9.27
CA THR A 17 -9.93 -11.94 9.11
C THR A 17 -8.52 -12.38 9.50
N LEU A 18 -8.39 -13.61 9.99
CA LEU A 18 -7.10 -14.24 10.27
C LEU A 18 -6.89 -15.41 9.31
N VAL A 19 -5.91 -15.30 8.41
CA VAL A 19 -5.50 -16.40 7.53
C VAL A 19 -4.47 -17.24 8.27
N GLN A 20 -4.86 -18.44 8.70
CA GLN A 20 -4.04 -19.31 9.53
C GLN A 20 -2.78 -19.78 8.77
N ALA A 21 -1.64 -19.78 9.45
CA ALA A 21 -0.34 -19.98 8.80
C ALA A 21 -0.09 -21.39 8.27
N ASN A 22 -0.75 -22.41 8.83
CA ASN A 22 -0.49 -23.83 8.55
C ASN A 22 -1.33 -24.40 7.39
N ASP A 23 -2.57 -23.94 7.24
CA ASP A 23 -3.55 -24.56 6.34
C ASP A 23 -4.32 -23.55 5.50
N THR A 24 -3.99 -22.26 5.61
CA THR A 24 -4.68 -21.14 4.95
C THR A 24 -6.18 -21.05 5.27
N THR A 25 -6.63 -21.68 6.36
CA THR A 25 -8.01 -21.51 6.85
C THR A 25 -8.21 -20.05 7.24
N VAL A 26 -9.32 -19.46 6.82
CA VAL A 26 -9.63 -18.05 7.07
C VAL A 26 -10.67 -17.97 8.16
N TYR A 27 -10.34 -17.29 9.25
CA TYR A 27 -11.27 -17.00 10.33
C TYR A 27 -11.79 -15.57 10.24
N THR A 28 -13.11 -15.39 10.30
CA THR A 28 -13.73 -14.08 10.44
C THR A 28 -13.63 -13.60 11.88
N LEU A 29 -13.22 -12.35 12.10
CA LEU A 29 -13.12 -11.74 13.42
C LEU A 29 -14.32 -10.80 13.63
N ALA A 30 -15.43 -11.34 14.16
CA ALA A 30 -16.66 -10.58 14.33
C ALA A 30 -16.52 -9.43 15.34
N SER A 31 -15.53 -9.50 16.24
CA SER A 31 -15.17 -8.41 17.15
C SER A 31 -14.45 -7.24 16.47
N GLY A 32 -14.16 -7.32 15.17
CA GLY A 32 -13.47 -6.29 14.40
C GLY A 32 -11.94 -6.41 14.46
N GLN A 33 -11.25 -5.27 14.33
CA GLN A 33 -9.79 -5.23 14.34
C GLN A 33 -9.27 -5.66 15.71
N PRO A 34 -8.35 -6.64 15.80
CA PRO A 34 -7.77 -7.02 17.07
C PRO A 34 -6.86 -5.91 17.61
N VAL A 35 -6.89 -5.71 18.93
CA VAL A 35 -5.98 -4.84 19.67
C VAL A 35 -4.91 -5.67 20.38
N ASP A 36 -3.67 -5.17 20.40
CA ASP A 36 -2.57 -5.84 21.08
C ASP A 36 -2.54 -5.59 22.60
N GLU A 37 -1.51 -6.09 23.28
CA GLU A 37 -1.33 -5.91 24.73
C GLU A 37 -1.10 -4.45 25.17
N SER A 38 -0.77 -3.56 24.23
CA SER A 38 -0.68 -2.12 24.45
C SER A 38 -2.01 -1.39 24.18
N LEU A 39 -3.08 -2.12 23.88
CA LEU A 39 -4.39 -1.60 23.47
C LEU A 39 -4.36 -0.84 22.13
N GLU A 40 -3.33 -1.09 21.31
CA GLU A 40 -3.22 -0.49 19.99
C GLU A 40 -3.79 -1.43 18.92
N ASN A 41 -4.40 -0.84 17.89
CA ASN A 41 -4.95 -1.58 16.77
C ASN A 41 -3.84 -2.27 15.97
N VAL A 42 -3.92 -3.58 15.77
CA VAL A 42 -2.90 -4.30 15.00
C VAL A 42 -3.10 -4.07 13.51
N ALA A 43 -2.05 -3.57 12.84
CA ALA A 43 -2.09 -3.29 11.40
C ALA A 43 -2.28 -4.57 10.57
N ALA A 44 -3.09 -4.48 9.51
CA ALA A 44 -3.22 -5.53 8.50
C ALA A 44 -1.85 -5.90 7.90
N GLY A 45 -1.67 -7.18 7.59
CA GLY A 45 -0.40 -7.75 7.13
C GLY A 45 0.56 -8.19 8.24
N SER A 46 0.22 -7.93 9.51
CA SER A 46 0.97 -8.48 10.63
C SER A 46 0.65 -9.96 10.79
N THR A 47 1.64 -10.79 11.10
CA THR A 47 1.37 -12.16 11.59
C THR A 47 1.14 -12.07 13.08
N ILE A 48 -0.02 -12.50 13.54
CA ILE A 48 -0.41 -12.40 14.95
C ILE A 48 -0.75 -13.77 15.51
N SER A 49 -0.55 -13.93 16.81
CA SER A 49 -1.18 -14.99 17.60
C SER A 49 -2.32 -14.39 18.42
N LEU A 50 -3.48 -15.01 18.44
CA LEU A 50 -4.62 -14.62 19.27
C LEU A 50 -5.36 -15.83 19.84
N VAL A 51 -6.13 -15.61 20.91
CA VAL A 51 -7.14 -16.57 21.39
C VAL A 51 -8.47 -16.20 20.73
N CYS A 52 -9.10 -17.18 20.10
CA CYS A 52 -10.39 -17.03 19.44
C CYS A 52 -11.44 -17.80 20.24
N THR A 53 -12.53 -17.12 20.57
CA THR A 53 -13.75 -17.76 21.03
C THR A 53 -14.58 -18.08 19.79
N PRO A 54 -14.70 -19.36 19.40
CA PRO A 54 -15.40 -19.72 18.17
C PRO A 54 -16.91 -19.49 18.29
N SER A 55 -17.54 -19.10 17.20
CA SER A 55 -19.00 -19.12 17.06
C SER A 55 -19.52 -20.56 17.08
N THR A 56 -20.69 -20.76 17.68
CA THR A 56 -21.39 -22.06 17.64
C THR A 56 -22.35 -22.19 16.46
N THR A 57 -22.68 -21.06 15.81
CA THR A 57 -23.66 -20.99 14.73
C THR A 57 -23.03 -20.66 13.38
N GLU A 58 -21.87 -20.00 13.39
CA GLU A 58 -21.17 -19.56 12.19
C GLU A 58 -19.84 -20.28 12.07
N PHE A 59 -19.59 -20.85 10.89
CA PHE A 59 -18.37 -21.59 10.65
C PHE A 59 -17.18 -20.63 10.53
N ASN A 60 -16.02 -21.01 11.09
CA ASN A 60 -14.79 -20.20 11.08
C ASN A 60 -14.95 -18.74 11.56
N THR A 61 -15.97 -18.44 12.38
CA THR A 61 -16.10 -17.11 12.99
C THR A 61 -15.57 -17.12 14.42
N CYS A 62 -14.74 -16.14 14.74
CA CYS A 62 -14.39 -15.75 16.10
C CYS A 62 -15.34 -14.66 16.59
N ILE A 63 -16.27 -15.00 17.48
CA ILE A 63 -17.20 -14.01 18.08
C ILE A 63 -16.50 -13.05 19.04
N ALA A 64 -15.37 -13.48 19.59
CA ALA A 64 -14.49 -12.65 20.39
C ALA A 64 -13.03 -13.09 20.19
N THR A 65 -12.12 -12.13 20.28
CA THR A 65 -10.68 -12.35 20.28
C THR A 65 -10.03 -11.75 21.52
N SER A 66 -9.02 -12.41 22.07
CA SER A 66 -8.22 -11.87 23.18
C SER A 66 -6.74 -12.20 23.00
N THR A 67 -5.87 -11.51 23.75
CA THR A 67 -4.42 -11.77 23.78
C THR A 67 -3.75 -11.69 22.39
N ALA A 68 -4.19 -10.77 21.54
CA ALA A 68 -3.55 -10.60 20.24
C ALA A 68 -2.10 -10.11 20.46
N ARG A 69 -1.16 -10.84 19.88
CA ARG A 69 0.27 -10.52 19.94
C ARG A 69 0.84 -10.54 18.55
N ILE A 70 1.58 -9.48 18.21
CA ILE A 70 2.30 -9.38 16.95
C ILE A 70 3.50 -10.33 17.02
N THR A 71 3.45 -11.42 16.26
CA THR A 71 4.58 -12.36 16.11
C THR A 71 5.53 -11.94 14.98
N LEU A 72 5.01 -11.19 14.01
CA LEU A 72 5.77 -10.52 12.96
C LEU A 72 5.02 -9.26 12.53
N SER A 73 5.61 -8.08 12.73
CA SER A 73 4.97 -6.82 12.36
C SER A 73 4.80 -6.68 10.84
N ALA A 74 3.69 -6.07 10.42
CA ALA A 74 3.55 -5.58 9.06
C ALA A 74 4.65 -4.55 8.78
N ALA A 75 5.67 -4.93 8.03
CA ALA A 75 6.65 -3.99 7.51
C ALA A 75 6.18 -3.54 6.11
N PRO A 76 6.19 -2.23 5.80
CA PRO A 76 6.04 -1.75 4.43
C PRO A 76 7.31 -2.09 3.66
N VAL A 77 7.50 -3.37 3.37
CA VAL A 77 8.56 -3.85 2.52
C VAL A 77 8.12 -3.55 1.10
N ARG A 78 8.91 -2.72 0.41
CA ARG A 78 8.71 -2.53 -1.02
C ARG A 78 8.87 -3.90 -1.70
N SER A 79 7.77 -4.44 -2.21
CA SER A 79 7.82 -5.64 -3.04
C SER A 79 8.63 -5.33 -4.30
N THR A 80 9.64 -6.15 -4.59
CA THR A 80 10.49 -6.04 -5.77
C THR A 80 10.64 -7.41 -6.43
N GLY A 81 10.80 -7.43 -7.76
CA GLY A 81 10.98 -8.69 -8.50
C GLY A 81 9.80 -9.67 -8.35
N ILE A 82 8.57 -9.15 -8.32
CA ILE A 82 7.38 -9.98 -8.08
C ILE A 82 7.23 -10.98 -9.23
N ARG A 83 7.22 -12.27 -8.89
CA ARG A 83 6.84 -13.36 -9.79
C ARG A 83 5.61 -14.09 -9.26
N ILE A 84 4.57 -14.10 -10.09
CA ILE A 84 3.25 -14.64 -9.76
C ILE A 84 3.11 -16.02 -10.43
N ARG A 85 3.18 -17.08 -9.63
CA ARG A 85 2.67 -18.42 -9.98
C ARG A 85 1.21 -18.47 -9.54
N MET A 86 0.28 -18.51 -10.49
CA MET A 86 -1.16 -18.33 -10.27
C MET A 86 -1.92 -19.64 -10.44
N LEU A 87 -2.68 -20.01 -9.41
CA LEU A 87 -3.69 -21.05 -9.48
C LEU A 87 -5.08 -20.42 -9.60
N VAL A 88 -5.78 -20.66 -10.71
CA VAL A 88 -7.16 -20.20 -10.89
C VAL A 88 -8.12 -21.34 -10.57
N LEU A 89 -8.91 -21.18 -9.52
CA LEU A 89 -10.00 -22.07 -9.13
C LEU A 89 -11.27 -21.64 -9.86
N ASN A 90 -11.58 -22.33 -10.95
CA ASN A 90 -12.77 -22.10 -11.75
C ASN A 90 -13.94 -22.89 -11.15
N MET A 91 -14.70 -22.22 -10.31
CA MET A 91 -15.69 -22.84 -9.43
C MET A 91 -16.91 -23.34 -10.20
N ARG A 92 -17.38 -24.54 -9.85
CA ARG A 92 -18.58 -25.16 -10.41
C ARG A 92 -19.48 -25.67 -9.29
N LEU A 93 -20.71 -25.17 -9.22
CA LEU A 93 -21.69 -25.67 -8.25
C LEU A 93 -22.26 -27.00 -8.72
N THR A 94 -22.32 -27.97 -7.80
CA THR A 94 -22.76 -29.33 -8.05
C THR A 94 -23.79 -29.80 -7.01
N GLY A 95 -24.47 -30.91 -7.26
CA GLY A 95 -25.51 -31.47 -6.39
C GLY A 95 -26.88 -30.86 -6.70
N GLY A 96 -27.49 -30.18 -5.72
CA GLY A 96 -28.83 -29.60 -5.83
C GLY A 96 -28.97 -28.44 -6.84
N CYS A 97 -27.86 -27.96 -7.40
CA CYS A 97 -27.85 -27.11 -8.58
C CYS A 97 -26.62 -27.39 -9.44
N ASN A 98 -26.68 -26.96 -10.71
CA ASN A 98 -25.61 -27.14 -11.68
C ASN A 98 -25.31 -25.79 -12.36
N TYR A 99 -24.50 -24.97 -11.69
CA TYR A 99 -24.01 -23.71 -12.26
C TYR A 99 -22.52 -23.84 -12.56
N GLY A 100 -22.16 -23.72 -13.83
CA GLY A 100 -20.77 -23.63 -14.28
C GLY A 100 -20.30 -22.19 -14.39
N GLY A 101 -18.99 -21.98 -14.27
CA GLY A 101 -18.33 -20.76 -14.68
C GLY A 101 -17.92 -20.79 -16.15
N LEU A 102 -16.79 -20.15 -16.43
CA LEU A 102 -16.14 -20.16 -17.74
C LEU A 102 -15.56 -21.56 -18.04
N SER A 103 -15.17 -21.81 -19.29
CA SER A 103 -14.37 -23.01 -19.57
C SER A 103 -12.92 -22.81 -19.09
N SER A 104 -12.21 -23.89 -18.74
CA SER A 104 -10.79 -23.77 -18.35
C SER A 104 -9.94 -23.16 -19.46
N ASN A 105 -10.26 -23.45 -20.73
CA ASN A 105 -9.58 -22.89 -21.89
C ASN A 105 -9.84 -21.38 -22.00
N GLU A 106 -11.07 -20.93 -21.75
CA GLU A 106 -11.41 -19.51 -21.75
C GLU A 106 -10.68 -18.74 -20.66
N VAL A 107 -10.67 -19.25 -19.42
CA VAL A 107 -9.90 -18.66 -18.31
C VAL A 107 -8.41 -18.62 -18.66
N THR A 108 -7.87 -19.71 -19.20
CA THR A 108 -6.47 -19.76 -19.64
C THR A 108 -6.17 -18.70 -20.69
N ASN A 109 -7.06 -18.53 -21.68
CA ASN A 109 -6.92 -17.52 -22.71
C ASN A 109 -7.00 -16.10 -22.15
N LEU A 110 -7.91 -15.81 -21.21
CA LEU A 110 -7.99 -14.49 -20.58
C LEU A 110 -6.66 -14.08 -19.93
N PHE A 111 -6.01 -15.02 -19.24
CA PHE A 111 -4.74 -14.75 -18.57
C PHE A 111 -3.53 -14.79 -19.49
N LEU A 112 -3.39 -15.82 -20.32
CA LEU A 112 -2.12 -16.16 -20.99
C LEU A 112 -2.05 -15.83 -22.48
N ARG A 113 -3.16 -15.55 -23.16
CA ARG A 113 -3.09 -15.18 -24.59
C ARG A 113 -2.27 -13.90 -24.76
N GLN A 114 -1.79 -13.65 -25.98
CA GLN A 114 -1.13 -12.37 -26.28
C GLN A 114 -2.05 -11.19 -25.95
N GLY A 115 -1.56 -10.28 -25.11
CA GLY A 115 -2.34 -9.14 -24.60
C GLY A 115 -3.35 -9.47 -23.50
N GLY A 116 -3.35 -10.72 -23.01
CA GLY A 116 -4.11 -11.16 -21.83
C GLY A 116 -3.57 -10.56 -20.52
N HIS A 117 -4.17 -10.93 -19.39
CA HIS A 117 -3.86 -10.30 -18.09
C HIS A 117 -2.38 -10.42 -17.70
N ALA A 118 -1.71 -11.53 -18.01
CA ALA A 118 -0.29 -11.71 -17.74
C ALA A 118 0.58 -10.66 -18.46
N ASP A 119 0.30 -10.41 -19.75
CA ASP A 119 1.03 -9.45 -20.56
C ASP A 119 0.75 -8.02 -20.11
N GLN A 120 -0.52 -7.72 -19.80
CA GLN A 120 -0.93 -6.41 -19.33
C GLN A 120 -0.34 -6.09 -17.96
N MET A 121 -0.33 -7.05 -17.03
CA MET A 121 0.31 -6.89 -15.73
C MET A 121 1.81 -6.60 -15.88
N ASN A 122 2.50 -7.36 -16.73
CA ASN A 122 3.91 -7.14 -17.03
C ASN A 122 4.15 -5.76 -17.66
N ALA A 123 3.34 -5.36 -18.64
CA ALA A 123 3.48 -4.07 -19.31
C ALA A 123 3.22 -2.89 -18.36
N CYS A 124 2.12 -2.93 -17.61
CA CYS A 124 1.71 -1.81 -16.75
C CYS A 124 2.49 -1.72 -15.44
N SER A 125 3.15 -2.79 -15.03
CA SER A 125 4.13 -2.76 -13.93
C SER A 125 5.56 -2.45 -14.40
N TYR A 126 5.77 -2.19 -15.70
CA TYR A 126 7.09 -2.00 -16.32
C TYR A 126 8.06 -3.15 -16.02
N GLY A 127 7.55 -4.39 -16.02
CA GLY A 127 8.31 -5.60 -15.72
C GLY A 127 8.51 -5.88 -14.23
N SER A 128 7.94 -5.07 -13.33
CA SER A 128 8.11 -5.25 -11.88
C SER A 128 7.22 -6.35 -11.30
N MET A 129 6.12 -6.67 -11.98
CA MET A 129 5.20 -7.77 -11.65
C MET A 129 5.03 -8.67 -12.88
N GLN A 130 5.49 -9.90 -12.77
CA GLN A 130 5.52 -10.84 -13.89
C GLN A 130 4.72 -12.09 -13.52
N PHE A 131 3.84 -12.52 -14.41
CA PHE A 131 3.27 -13.86 -14.31
C PHE A 131 4.29 -14.88 -14.79
N ASP A 132 4.54 -15.89 -13.96
CA ASP A 132 5.21 -17.10 -14.40
C ASP A 132 4.21 -17.93 -15.19
N ARG A 133 4.31 -17.85 -16.53
CA ARG A 133 3.43 -18.58 -17.44
C ARG A 133 3.51 -20.10 -17.25
N SER A 134 4.66 -20.63 -16.83
CA SER A 134 4.83 -22.06 -16.53
C SER A 134 4.21 -22.45 -15.19
N GLY A 135 4.12 -21.48 -14.26
CA GLY A 135 3.43 -21.61 -12.98
C GLY A 135 1.97 -21.15 -13.00
N PHE A 136 1.33 -21.09 -14.17
CA PHE A 136 -0.09 -20.79 -14.31
C PHE A 136 -0.90 -22.07 -14.51
N ARG A 137 -1.98 -22.25 -13.73
CA ARG A 137 -2.90 -23.38 -13.90
C ARG A 137 -4.33 -22.98 -13.63
N VAL A 138 -5.26 -23.50 -14.43
CA VAL A 138 -6.71 -23.46 -14.13
C VAL A 138 -7.15 -24.82 -13.63
N LEU A 139 -7.90 -24.83 -12.53
CA LEU A 139 -8.48 -26.02 -11.92
C LEU A 139 -10.00 -25.84 -11.82
N ASN A 140 -10.77 -26.77 -12.39
CA ASN A 140 -12.22 -26.76 -12.19
C ASN A 140 -12.53 -27.35 -10.81
N THR A 141 -13.05 -26.54 -9.90
CA THR A 141 -13.32 -26.94 -8.51
C THR A 141 -14.82 -27.22 -8.32
N PRO A 142 -15.25 -28.50 -8.24
CA PRO A 142 -16.63 -28.81 -7.87
C PRO A 142 -16.87 -28.40 -6.41
N VAL A 143 -17.92 -27.62 -6.19
CA VAL A 143 -18.34 -27.11 -4.88
C VAL A 143 -19.81 -27.48 -4.66
N PRO A 144 -20.22 -27.92 -3.45
CA PRO A 144 -21.63 -28.15 -3.15
C PRO A 144 -22.49 -26.92 -3.38
N CYS A 145 -23.71 -27.13 -3.89
CA CYS A 145 -24.69 -26.05 -4.08
C CYS A 145 -25.25 -25.56 -2.73
N LEU A 146 -24.57 -24.61 -2.09
CA LEU A 146 -24.99 -24.02 -0.82
C LEU A 146 -25.72 -22.69 -1.02
N ASN A 147 -26.74 -22.42 -0.19
CA ASN A 147 -27.49 -21.15 -0.21
C ASN A 147 -26.61 -19.94 0.12
N SER A 148 -25.62 -20.12 1.02
CA SER A 148 -24.64 -19.10 1.37
C SER A 148 -23.84 -18.62 0.15
N ILE A 149 -23.54 -19.53 -0.78
CA ILE A 149 -22.88 -19.19 -2.03
C ILE A 149 -23.88 -18.59 -3.03
N ARG A 150 -24.99 -19.29 -3.27
CA ARG A 150 -25.92 -18.98 -4.37
C ARG A 150 -26.70 -17.69 -4.17
N TYR A 151 -27.09 -17.39 -2.93
CA TYR A 151 -28.02 -16.29 -2.63
C TYR A 151 -27.39 -15.20 -1.75
N GLN A 152 -26.44 -15.57 -0.88
CA GLN A 152 -25.86 -14.63 0.08
C GLN A 152 -24.51 -14.07 -0.36
N CYS A 153 -23.87 -14.68 -1.37
CA CYS A 153 -22.49 -14.35 -1.76
C CYS A 153 -21.53 -14.32 -0.54
N ASP A 154 -21.62 -15.34 0.30
CA ASP A 154 -20.71 -15.49 1.43
C ASP A 154 -19.30 -15.81 0.91
N TRP A 155 -18.45 -14.78 0.85
CA TRP A 155 -17.09 -14.88 0.33
C TRP A 155 -16.24 -15.89 1.12
N SER A 156 -16.52 -16.07 2.42
CA SER A 156 -15.77 -16.97 3.29
C SER A 156 -16.07 -18.43 2.97
N VAL A 157 -17.35 -18.77 2.78
CA VAL A 157 -17.78 -20.11 2.36
C VAL A 157 -17.32 -20.41 0.93
N ILE A 158 -17.38 -19.42 0.03
CA ILE A 158 -16.83 -19.55 -1.34
C ILE A 158 -15.35 -19.93 -1.29
N LEU A 159 -14.56 -19.22 -0.48
CA LEU A 159 -13.13 -19.45 -0.34
C LEU A 159 -12.85 -20.85 0.20
N GLU A 160 -13.46 -21.20 1.32
CA GLU A 160 -13.26 -22.48 2.00
C GLU A 160 -13.58 -23.66 1.08
N GLN A 161 -14.77 -23.66 0.48
CA GLN A 161 -15.21 -24.77 -0.38
C GLN A 161 -14.34 -24.89 -1.64
N SER A 162 -13.92 -23.75 -2.22
CA SER A 162 -13.03 -23.74 -3.37
C SER A 162 -11.65 -24.31 -3.03
N LEU A 163 -11.07 -23.92 -1.89
CA LEU A 163 -9.78 -24.43 -1.44
C LEU A 163 -9.86 -25.91 -1.04
N ALA A 164 -10.92 -26.33 -0.34
CA ALA A 164 -11.12 -27.74 0.02
C ALA A 164 -11.21 -28.62 -1.24
N SER A 165 -12.00 -28.20 -2.22
CA SER A 165 -12.11 -28.87 -3.53
C SER A 165 -10.76 -28.93 -4.26
N ALA A 166 -10.00 -27.82 -4.26
CA ALA A 166 -8.66 -27.80 -4.86
C ALA A 166 -7.69 -28.77 -4.16
N ARG A 167 -7.65 -28.79 -2.82
CA ARG A 167 -6.81 -29.71 -2.04
C ARG A 167 -7.16 -31.16 -2.34
N GLN A 168 -8.44 -31.49 -2.48
CA GLN A 168 -8.87 -32.84 -2.86
C GLN A 168 -8.38 -33.24 -4.26
N LEU A 169 -8.37 -32.29 -5.20
CA LEU A 169 -8.01 -32.56 -6.59
C LEU A 169 -6.49 -32.64 -6.85
N ILE A 170 -5.69 -31.80 -6.19
CA ILE A 170 -4.25 -31.70 -6.48
C ILE A 170 -3.34 -31.90 -5.27
N GLY A 171 -3.88 -32.02 -4.06
CA GLY A 171 -3.13 -32.13 -2.82
C GLY A 171 -2.59 -30.78 -2.31
N SER A 172 -2.36 -30.68 -1.00
CA SER A 172 -1.86 -29.46 -0.35
C SER A 172 -0.45 -29.08 -0.82
N ASP A 173 0.43 -30.06 -1.06
CA ASP A 173 1.80 -29.82 -1.51
C ASP A 173 1.84 -29.15 -2.89
N ALA A 174 0.98 -29.59 -3.81
CA ALA A 174 0.87 -28.97 -5.13
C ALA A 174 0.25 -27.56 -5.04
N MET A 175 -0.66 -27.32 -4.10
CA MET A 175 -1.19 -25.97 -3.86
C MET A 175 -0.11 -25.01 -3.36
N ALA A 176 0.78 -25.47 -2.47
CA ALA A 176 1.88 -24.67 -1.92
C ALA A 176 2.90 -24.20 -2.99
N PHE A 177 2.93 -24.82 -4.17
CA PHE A 177 3.72 -24.35 -5.30
C PHE A 177 3.27 -22.96 -5.78
N TYR A 178 1.97 -22.66 -5.73
CA TYR A 178 1.44 -21.41 -6.25
C TYR A 178 1.59 -20.29 -5.25
N THR A 179 1.95 -19.11 -5.76
CA THR A 179 2.10 -17.91 -4.94
C THR A 179 0.79 -17.16 -4.76
N HIS A 180 -0.15 -17.33 -5.70
CA HIS A 180 -1.43 -16.63 -5.73
C HIS A 180 -2.54 -17.59 -6.15
N THR A 181 -3.72 -17.37 -5.60
CA THR A 181 -4.94 -18.10 -5.94
C THR A 181 -6.04 -17.11 -6.33
N ALA A 182 -6.63 -17.34 -7.50
CA ALA A 182 -7.78 -16.60 -8.00
C ALA A 182 -9.00 -17.52 -8.04
N ILE A 183 -10.14 -17.09 -7.52
CA ILE A 183 -11.39 -17.84 -7.57
C ILE A 183 -12.31 -17.18 -8.60
N VAL A 184 -12.60 -17.87 -9.69
CA VAL A 184 -13.60 -17.44 -10.67
C VAL A 184 -14.92 -18.07 -10.29
N LEU A 185 -15.90 -17.22 -9.95
CA LEU A 185 -17.22 -17.66 -9.50
C LEU A 185 -18.01 -18.34 -10.64
N PRO A 186 -19.00 -19.19 -10.32
CA PRO A 186 -19.95 -19.70 -11.31
C PRO A 186 -20.79 -18.57 -11.93
N LYS A 187 -21.27 -18.77 -13.15
CA LYS A 187 -22.21 -17.86 -13.81
C LYS A 187 -23.62 -18.11 -13.25
N ILE A 188 -24.09 -17.20 -12.41
CA ILE A 188 -25.43 -17.21 -11.80
C ILE A 188 -26.10 -15.89 -12.21
N ASP A 189 -27.33 -15.96 -12.72
CA ASP A 189 -28.10 -14.79 -13.13
C ASP A 189 -29.41 -14.69 -12.31
N PRO A 190 -29.64 -13.59 -11.57
CA PRO A 190 -28.72 -12.48 -11.33
C PRO A 190 -27.52 -12.90 -10.45
N TYR A 191 -26.37 -12.23 -10.60
CA TYR A 191 -25.21 -12.51 -9.76
C TYR A 191 -25.51 -12.11 -8.31
N PRO A 192 -25.34 -13.01 -7.32
CA PRO A 192 -25.62 -12.69 -5.92
C PRO A 192 -24.58 -11.72 -5.35
N CYS A 193 -23.36 -11.76 -5.88
CA CYS A 193 -22.27 -10.88 -5.46
C CYS A 193 -22.45 -9.49 -6.08
N ARG A 194 -22.33 -8.45 -5.26
CA ARG A 194 -22.47 -7.05 -5.71
C ARG A 194 -21.15 -6.40 -6.14
N TRP A 195 -20.05 -7.11 -5.97
CA TRP A 195 -18.70 -6.72 -6.36
C TRP A 195 -18.26 -7.48 -7.62
N ALA A 196 -17.51 -6.81 -8.51
CA ALA A 196 -17.02 -7.44 -9.74
C ALA A 196 -15.72 -8.26 -9.52
N GLY A 197 -14.90 -7.80 -8.58
CA GLY A 197 -13.74 -8.47 -8.01
C GLY A 197 -13.68 -8.24 -6.50
N LEU A 198 -12.96 -9.09 -5.79
CA LEU A 198 -12.72 -8.97 -4.35
C LEU A 198 -11.32 -9.50 -4.03
N ALA A 199 -10.67 -8.95 -3.02
CA ALA A 199 -9.39 -9.43 -2.52
C ALA A 199 -9.33 -9.42 -0.99
N LEU A 200 -8.53 -10.33 -0.43
CA LEU A 200 -8.11 -10.24 0.97
C LEU A 200 -6.86 -9.34 1.04
N ILE A 201 -6.84 -8.39 1.98
CA ILE A 201 -5.82 -7.33 2.05
C ILE A 201 -5.03 -7.39 3.37
N PRO A 202 -3.69 -7.57 3.31
CA PRO A 202 -2.98 -8.26 2.22
C PRO A 202 -3.31 -9.75 2.23
N SER A 203 -3.06 -10.43 1.12
CA SER A 203 -3.18 -11.88 1.03
C SER A 203 -2.55 -12.32 -0.28
N THR A 204 -2.89 -13.52 -0.75
CA THR A 204 -2.61 -14.01 -2.09
C THR A 204 -3.89 -14.52 -2.77
N ILE A 205 -5.05 -14.19 -2.20
CA ILE A 205 -6.38 -14.64 -2.61
C ILE A 205 -7.14 -13.50 -3.27
N THR A 206 -7.74 -13.79 -4.43
CA THR A 206 -8.63 -12.88 -5.17
C THR A 206 -9.86 -13.63 -5.70
N PHE A 207 -10.97 -12.93 -5.91
CA PHE A 207 -12.20 -13.47 -6.45
C PHE A 207 -12.65 -12.63 -7.64
N TYR A 208 -13.27 -13.28 -8.63
CA TYR A 208 -13.77 -12.62 -9.82
C TYR A 208 -15.13 -13.16 -10.23
N GLN A 209 -16.04 -12.26 -10.59
CA GLN A 209 -17.23 -12.65 -11.32
C GLN A 209 -16.88 -13.07 -12.75
N PRO A 210 -17.56 -14.09 -13.34
CA PRO A 210 -17.42 -14.45 -14.74
C PRO A 210 -18.24 -13.48 -15.63
N ALA A 211 -18.01 -12.18 -15.49
CA ALA A 211 -18.78 -11.10 -16.13
C ALA A 211 -17.87 -10.02 -16.73
N GLY A 212 -18.41 -9.18 -17.61
CA GLY A 212 -17.64 -8.15 -18.34
C GLY A 212 -16.85 -7.19 -17.44
N TYR A 213 -17.39 -6.84 -16.26
CA TYR A 213 -16.68 -6.02 -15.26
C TYR A 213 -15.79 -6.84 -14.31
N GLY A 214 -15.94 -8.17 -14.28
CA GLY A 214 -15.16 -9.09 -13.46
C GLY A 214 -13.91 -9.61 -14.19
N VAL A 215 -13.76 -10.93 -14.29
CA VAL A 215 -12.55 -11.58 -14.82
C VAL A 215 -12.21 -11.19 -16.27
N TYR A 216 -13.18 -10.74 -17.07
CA TYR A 216 -12.89 -10.29 -18.44
C TYR A 216 -12.19 -8.93 -18.50
N ARG A 217 -12.24 -8.14 -17.42
CA ARG A 217 -11.66 -6.79 -17.36
C ARG A 217 -10.29 -6.83 -16.70
N THR A 218 -9.26 -6.55 -17.50
CA THR A 218 -7.87 -6.45 -17.03
C THR A 218 -7.70 -5.53 -15.83
N ALA A 219 -8.38 -4.37 -15.81
CA ALA A 219 -8.29 -3.43 -14.70
C ALA A 219 -8.73 -4.07 -13.36
N THR A 220 -9.84 -4.81 -13.36
CA THR A 220 -10.35 -5.53 -12.19
C THR A 220 -9.35 -6.60 -11.74
N VAL A 221 -8.88 -7.45 -12.66
CA VAL A 221 -7.90 -8.51 -12.34
C VAL A 221 -6.62 -7.92 -11.75
N MET A 222 -6.12 -6.83 -12.34
CA MET A 222 -4.92 -6.19 -11.85
C MET A 222 -5.12 -5.53 -10.48
N GLN A 223 -6.24 -4.84 -10.27
CA GLN A 223 -6.59 -4.21 -9.01
C GLN A 223 -6.63 -5.23 -7.87
N GLU A 224 -7.36 -6.33 -8.03
CA GLU A 224 -7.45 -7.36 -6.98
C GLU A 224 -6.10 -8.02 -6.68
N ILE A 225 -5.27 -8.29 -7.71
CA ILE A 225 -3.91 -8.82 -7.49
C ILE A 225 -3.03 -7.79 -6.78
N ILE A 226 -3.22 -6.50 -7.03
CA ILE A 226 -2.46 -5.45 -6.38
C ILE A 226 -2.89 -5.29 -4.91
N HIS A 227 -4.15 -5.53 -4.57
CA HIS A 227 -4.64 -5.57 -3.19
C HIS A 227 -3.94 -6.62 -2.32
N ASN A 228 -3.49 -7.73 -2.91
CA ASN A 228 -2.66 -8.73 -2.24
C ASN A 228 -1.35 -8.16 -1.68
N TYR A 229 -0.90 -7.00 -2.19
CA TYR A 229 0.30 -6.27 -1.75
C TYR A 229 0.00 -5.06 -0.85
N GLN A 230 -1.10 -5.08 -0.09
CA GLN A 230 -1.52 -4.00 0.83
C GLN A 230 -1.82 -2.66 0.14
N LEU A 231 -1.93 -2.63 -1.18
CA LEU A 231 -2.46 -1.45 -1.85
C LEU A 231 -3.96 -1.44 -1.63
N ILE A 232 -4.52 -0.27 -1.32
CA ILE A 232 -5.94 -0.08 -1.01
C ILE A 232 -6.56 0.83 -2.06
N HIS A 233 -7.89 0.83 -2.17
CA HIS A 233 -8.56 1.75 -3.08
C HIS A 233 -8.18 3.19 -2.75
N GLY A 234 -7.99 3.98 -3.81
CA GLY A 234 -7.88 5.42 -3.66
C GLY A 234 -9.19 5.98 -3.11
N TRP A 235 -9.09 6.88 -2.13
CA TRP A 235 -10.25 7.44 -1.46
C TRP A 235 -10.21 8.96 -1.51
N ARG A 236 -11.29 9.57 -2.01
CA ARG A 236 -11.42 11.02 -2.08
C ARG A 236 -12.84 11.45 -1.80
N ASN A 237 -13.00 12.60 -1.14
CA ASN A 237 -14.31 13.19 -0.88
C ASN A 237 -15.33 12.24 -0.19
N GLY A 238 -14.86 11.31 0.64
CA GLY A 238 -15.74 10.33 1.29
C GLY A 238 -16.19 9.20 0.37
N LYS A 239 -15.63 9.09 -0.83
CA LYS A 239 -15.99 8.12 -1.85
C LYS A 239 -14.77 7.33 -2.32
N GLU A 240 -14.94 6.02 -2.36
CA GLU A 240 -14.01 5.06 -2.95
C GLU A 240 -13.87 5.28 -4.46
N TYR A 241 -12.65 5.08 -4.99
CA TYR A 241 -12.28 5.31 -6.40
C TYR A 241 -12.36 6.77 -6.89
N ASP A 242 -12.70 7.72 -6.02
CA ASP A 242 -12.72 9.14 -6.37
C ASP A 242 -11.31 9.78 -6.28
N ASP A 243 -10.31 9.01 -5.86
CA ASP A 243 -8.89 9.40 -5.90
C ASP A 243 -8.21 8.82 -7.15
N TYR A 244 -8.02 9.68 -8.15
CA TYR A 244 -7.29 9.39 -9.39
C TYR A 244 -5.78 9.62 -9.29
N SER A 245 -5.24 9.89 -8.09
CA SER A 245 -3.81 10.05 -7.86
C SER A 245 -3.24 8.80 -7.19
N THR A 246 -2.13 8.26 -7.70
CA THR A 246 -1.42 7.11 -7.11
C THR A 246 -1.14 7.35 -5.62
N CYS A 247 -1.96 6.73 -4.75
CA CYS A 247 -2.01 7.05 -3.32
C CYS A 247 -0.71 6.67 -2.60
N ARG A 248 0.05 7.67 -2.15
CA ARG A 248 0.84 7.54 -0.92
C ARG A 248 0.13 8.33 0.17
N ASN A 249 -0.27 7.68 1.24
CA ASN A 249 -0.86 8.36 2.39
C ASN A 249 0.21 9.27 3.03
N MET A 250 -0.02 10.59 3.04
CA MET A 250 0.85 11.57 3.69
C MET A 250 0.51 11.63 5.18
N GLN A 251 1.27 10.91 6.00
CA GLN A 251 1.18 11.01 7.46
C GLN A 251 1.72 12.38 7.93
N PRO A 252 1.07 13.02 8.92
CA PRO A 252 1.61 14.25 9.50
C PRO A 252 3.02 14.05 10.09
N GLY A 253 3.87 15.06 9.94
CA GLY A 253 5.24 15.08 10.46
C GLY A 253 6.23 14.20 9.70
N GLN A 254 5.80 13.47 8.66
CA GLN A 254 6.64 12.57 7.90
C GLN A 254 6.90 13.07 6.47
N PHE A 255 8.17 13.12 6.08
CA PHE A 255 8.56 13.45 4.72
C PHE A 255 8.39 12.26 3.76
N ILE A 256 7.73 12.50 2.64
CA ILE A 256 7.76 11.63 1.45
C ILE A 256 8.75 12.21 0.45
N THR A 257 9.65 11.37 -0.05
CA THR A 257 10.69 11.77 -1.01
C THR A 257 10.32 11.37 -2.44
N PHE A 258 10.50 12.30 -3.36
CA PHE A 258 10.31 12.17 -4.80
C PHE A 258 11.58 12.59 -5.54
N VAL A 259 11.77 12.12 -6.76
CA VAL A 259 12.80 12.61 -7.69
C VAL A 259 12.09 13.16 -8.91
N LEU A 260 12.03 14.49 -9.03
CA LEU A 260 11.33 15.16 -10.13
C LEU A 260 12.31 15.43 -11.28
N PRO A 261 12.08 14.86 -12.47
CA PRO A 261 12.81 15.24 -13.67
C PRO A 261 12.36 16.61 -14.17
N ALA A 262 13.24 17.29 -14.89
CA ALA A 262 12.93 18.58 -15.48
C ALA A 262 11.85 18.43 -16.55
N THR A 263 10.89 19.34 -16.56
CA THR A 263 9.69 19.26 -17.40
C THR A 263 9.98 19.06 -18.89
N TYR A 264 11.06 19.63 -19.43
CA TYR A 264 11.45 19.45 -20.84
C TYR A 264 12.01 18.07 -21.19
N THR A 265 12.37 17.24 -20.19
CA THR A 265 13.11 15.99 -20.40
C THR A 265 12.25 14.78 -20.73
N ALA A 266 10.91 14.89 -20.61
CA ALA A 266 9.99 13.84 -21.04
C ALA A 266 8.73 14.44 -21.67
N ALA A 267 8.12 13.70 -22.59
CA ALA A 267 6.97 14.16 -23.39
C ALA A 267 5.67 14.38 -22.57
N SER A 268 5.58 13.95 -21.30
CA SER A 268 4.45 14.25 -20.40
C SER A 268 4.74 13.89 -18.93
N ARG A 269 3.97 14.48 -17.99
CA ARG A 269 3.79 14.08 -16.57
C ARG A 269 4.99 14.19 -15.61
N ASN A 270 5.88 15.16 -15.81
CA ASN A 270 7.00 15.45 -14.91
C ASN A 270 6.64 16.37 -13.73
N MET A 271 5.45 16.20 -13.16
CA MET A 271 4.93 17.05 -12.08
C MET A 271 4.34 16.19 -10.96
N LEU A 272 4.45 16.68 -9.74
CA LEU A 272 3.77 16.12 -8.58
C LEU A 272 2.51 16.93 -8.31
N LYS A 273 1.34 16.28 -8.35
CA LYS A 273 0.08 16.82 -7.87
C LYS A 273 -0.13 16.41 -6.43
N ILE A 274 -0.38 17.37 -5.55
CA ILE A 274 -0.75 17.16 -4.16
C ILE A 274 -2.17 17.66 -3.97
N GLN A 275 -3.00 16.82 -3.38
CA GLN A 275 -4.37 17.14 -3.03
C GLN A 275 -4.45 17.26 -1.51
N PRO A 276 -4.59 18.48 -0.95
CA PRO A 276 -4.62 18.71 0.51
C PRO A 276 -5.93 18.24 1.17
N ASN A 277 -6.37 17.02 0.88
CA ASN A 277 -7.65 16.46 1.33
C ASN A 277 -7.75 16.34 2.86
N TRP A 278 -6.63 16.30 3.58
CA TRP A 278 -6.57 16.37 5.05
C TRP A 278 -7.12 17.68 5.63
N MET A 279 -7.29 18.71 4.81
CA MET A 279 -7.98 19.94 5.19
C MET A 279 -9.51 19.80 5.12
N GLY A 280 -10.02 18.62 4.81
CA GLY A 280 -11.45 18.32 4.75
C GLY A 280 -12.16 19.00 3.59
N PHE A 281 -13.43 19.33 3.76
CA PHE A 281 -14.25 19.95 2.71
C PHE A 281 -13.72 21.32 2.25
N TYR A 282 -12.95 22.00 3.10
CA TYR A 282 -12.61 23.41 2.96
C TYR A 282 -11.44 23.73 2.01
N TYR A 283 -10.58 22.77 1.64
CA TYR A 283 -9.51 23.11 0.68
C TYR A 283 -10.14 23.55 -0.64
N ARG A 284 -9.53 24.54 -1.30
CA ARG A 284 -10.03 25.07 -2.59
C ARG A 284 -9.10 24.80 -3.75
N ARG A 285 -7.85 24.45 -3.48
CA ARG A 285 -6.80 24.35 -4.48
C ARG A 285 -5.95 23.08 -4.29
N ASN A 286 -5.54 22.48 -5.40
CA ASN A 286 -4.49 21.47 -5.46
C ASN A 286 -3.13 22.17 -5.62
N VAL A 287 -2.05 21.51 -5.22
CA VAL A 287 -0.68 22.02 -5.35
C VAL A 287 0.05 21.20 -6.40
N TYR A 288 0.71 21.87 -7.34
CA TYR A 288 1.53 21.23 -8.36
C TYR A 288 3.00 21.63 -8.20
N LEU A 289 3.90 20.65 -8.18
CA LEU A 289 5.33 20.86 -8.10
C LEU A 289 5.98 20.35 -9.38
N ALA A 290 6.75 21.20 -10.04
CA ALA A 290 7.44 20.86 -11.27
C ALA A 290 8.87 21.39 -11.27
N LEU A 291 9.85 20.55 -11.61
CA LEU A 291 11.21 21.02 -11.86
C LEU A 291 11.24 21.75 -13.20
N ARG A 292 11.56 23.05 -13.17
CA ARG A 292 11.64 23.89 -14.35
C ARG A 292 13.10 24.22 -14.62
N GLN A 293 13.50 24.07 -15.87
CA GLN A 293 14.86 24.26 -16.33
C GLN A 293 14.82 24.71 -17.79
N ARG A 294 15.84 25.45 -18.23
CA ARG A 294 15.97 25.84 -19.63
C ARG A 294 16.23 24.61 -20.48
N GLY A 295 15.34 24.36 -21.44
CA GLY A 295 15.41 23.24 -22.36
C GLY A 295 14.08 23.05 -23.08
N GLY A 296 14.08 22.38 -24.24
CA GLY A 296 12.86 22.16 -25.02
C GLY A 296 12.09 23.46 -25.31
N GLY A 297 10.80 23.50 -24.94
CA GLY A 297 9.94 24.69 -25.05
C GLY A 297 10.26 25.82 -24.07
N ASP A 298 11.11 25.58 -23.06
CA ASP A 298 11.44 26.52 -21.98
C ASP A 298 12.81 27.19 -22.15
N LYS A 299 13.32 27.31 -23.38
CA LYS A 299 14.65 27.90 -23.65
C LYS A 299 14.83 29.30 -23.07
N LEU A 300 13.76 30.10 -23.05
CA LEU A 300 13.74 31.48 -22.56
C LEU A 300 13.20 31.59 -21.13
N LEU A 301 13.15 30.49 -20.37
CA LEU A 301 12.65 30.52 -19.00
C LEU A 301 13.46 31.51 -18.16
N ALA A 302 12.76 32.43 -17.49
CA ALA A 302 13.40 33.46 -16.67
C ALA A 302 14.24 32.85 -15.53
N ALA A 303 15.23 33.59 -15.05
CA ALA A 303 16.17 33.09 -14.06
C ALA A 303 15.48 32.76 -12.72
N GLU A 304 14.40 33.47 -12.39
CA GLU A 304 13.64 33.21 -11.17
C GLU A 304 12.94 31.85 -11.15
N PHE A 305 12.66 31.24 -12.31
CA PHE A 305 12.00 29.93 -12.46
C PHE A 305 12.96 28.81 -12.88
N THR A 306 14.12 29.17 -13.46
CA THR A 306 15.08 28.21 -13.99
C THR A 306 15.84 27.52 -12.86
N ASN A 307 16.00 26.19 -12.97
CA ASN A 307 16.71 25.34 -12.01
C ASN A 307 16.05 25.31 -10.63
N LYS A 308 14.71 25.39 -10.59
CA LYS A 308 13.92 25.41 -9.36
C LYS A 308 12.68 24.52 -9.47
N ILE A 309 12.17 24.11 -8.31
CA ILE A 309 10.82 23.56 -8.21
C ILE A 309 9.84 24.72 -8.23
N ASN A 310 9.09 24.84 -9.32
CA ASN A 310 7.98 25.76 -9.40
C ASN A 310 6.75 25.13 -8.75
N ILE A 311 6.11 25.90 -7.89
CA ILE A 311 4.90 25.53 -7.16
C ILE A 311 3.75 26.34 -7.72
N HIS A 312 2.70 25.64 -8.14
CA HIS A 312 1.48 26.23 -8.67
C HIS A 312 0.28 25.79 -7.83
N ASP A 313 -0.69 26.68 -7.66
CA ASP A 313 -1.98 26.33 -7.09
C ASP A 313 -3.00 26.22 -8.23
N VAL A 314 -3.91 25.26 -8.13
CA VAL A 314 -4.89 24.98 -9.19
C VAL A 314 -6.27 24.75 -8.58
N GLU A 315 -7.31 25.36 -9.14
CA GLU A 315 -8.66 25.28 -8.56
C GLU A 315 -9.20 23.85 -8.54
N LYS A 316 -9.50 23.35 -7.34
CA LYS A 316 -9.82 21.93 -7.13
C LYS A 316 -11.06 21.51 -7.92
N ASN A 317 -12.09 22.34 -8.01
CA ASN A 317 -13.38 21.93 -8.57
C ASN A 317 -13.30 21.68 -10.07
N ILE A 318 -12.38 22.36 -10.75
CA ILE A 318 -12.12 22.19 -12.18
C ILE A 318 -11.09 21.09 -12.38
N ASP A 319 -9.94 21.19 -11.70
CA ASP A 319 -8.81 20.27 -11.89
C ASP A 319 -9.04 18.84 -11.39
N ASN A 320 -10.07 18.61 -10.57
CA ASN A 320 -10.46 17.28 -10.13
C ASN A 320 -11.62 16.69 -10.93
N SER A 321 -12.30 17.50 -11.74
CA SER A 321 -13.43 17.07 -12.54
C SER A 321 -12.99 16.98 -13.99
N PHE A 322 -12.88 15.76 -14.52
CA PHE A 322 -12.51 15.54 -15.92
C PHE A 322 -13.58 16.04 -16.91
N THR A 323 -14.78 16.34 -16.42
CA THR A 323 -15.89 16.90 -17.22
C THR A 323 -16.04 18.41 -17.03
N ALA A 324 -15.33 19.03 -16.09
CA ALA A 324 -15.39 20.46 -15.92
C ALA A 324 -14.73 21.13 -17.14
N GLY A 325 -15.54 21.87 -17.91
CA GLY A 325 -15.03 22.76 -18.93
C GLY A 325 -14.43 24.02 -18.31
N GLY A 326 -13.37 24.55 -18.93
CA GLY A 326 -12.76 25.83 -18.56
C GLY A 326 -11.28 25.74 -18.20
N ASP A 327 -10.66 26.90 -18.03
CA ASP A 327 -9.29 27.02 -17.52
C ASP A 327 -9.26 26.55 -16.05
N PRO A 328 -8.37 25.60 -15.68
CA PRO A 328 -8.23 25.14 -14.29
C PRO A 328 -7.72 26.21 -13.31
N ARG A 329 -7.55 27.47 -13.77
CA ARG A 329 -7.16 28.64 -13.00
C ARG A 329 -5.86 28.41 -12.25
N ILE A 330 -4.82 28.16 -13.04
CA ILE A 330 -3.48 27.89 -12.54
C ILE A 330 -2.84 29.21 -12.10
N SER A 331 -2.48 29.32 -10.82
CA SER A 331 -1.68 30.44 -10.31
C SER A 331 -0.27 29.97 -9.95
N PHE A 332 0.73 30.76 -10.31
CA PHE A 332 2.08 30.56 -9.78
C PHE A 332 2.12 31.02 -8.32
N ASN A 333 2.60 30.16 -7.42
CA ASN A 333 2.76 30.47 -6.01
C ASN A 333 4.18 30.96 -5.72
N ARG A 334 5.18 30.09 -5.97
CA ARG A 334 6.60 30.38 -5.71
C ARG A 334 7.53 29.38 -6.40
N ALA A 335 8.82 29.69 -6.41
CA ALA A 335 9.86 28.80 -6.91
C ALA A 335 10.94 28.55 -5.84
N VAL A 336 11.29 27.28 -5.63
CA VAL A 336 12.24 26.84 -4.61
C VAL A 336 13.50 26.30 -5.28
N GLY A 337 14.63 26.95 -5.05
CA GLY A 337 15.92 26.51 -5.58
C GLY A 337 16.49 25.31 -4.84
N ALA A 338 17.50 24.65 -5.42
CA ALA A 338 18.16 23.48 -4.85
C ALA A 338 18.62 23.70 -3.40
N ASN A 339 18.50 22.65 -2.57
CA ASN A 339 18.78 22.69 -1.13
C ASN A 339 17.96 23.75 -0.36
N GLY A 340 16.84 24.20 -0.93
CA GLY A 340 15.92 25.14 -0.32
C GLY A 340 14.74 24.45 0.34
N ALA A 341 14.01 25.21 1.15
CA ALA A 341 12.77 24.78 1.78
C ALA A 341 11.71 25.89 1.66
N THR A 342 10.44 25.51 1.65
CA THR A 342 9.32 26.44 1.80
C THR A 342 8.21 25.80 2.62
N VAL A 343 7.51 26.64 3.38
CA VAL A 343 6.25 26.30 4.03
C VAL A 343 5.11 26.85 3.19
N LEU A 344 4.07 26.05 3.01
CA LEU A 344 2.81 26.41 2.40
C LEU A 344 1.73 26.27 3.46
N ASP A 345 1.61 27.25 4.35
CA ASP A 345 0.71 27.20 5.51
C ASP A 345 -0.75 27.00 5.11
N GLU A 346 -1.17 27.59 3.99
CA GLU A 346 -2.52 27.39 3.43
C GLU A 346 -2.82 25.90 3.18
N PHE A 347 -1.82 25.08 2.85
CA PHE A 347 -1.99 23.65 2.59
C PHE A 347 -1.53 22.76 3.74
N ARG A 348 -0.98 23.36 4.81
CA ARG A 348 -0.25 22.69 5.89
C ARG A 348 0.86 21.77 5.37
N LEU A 349 1.66 22.29 4.44
CA LEU A 349 2.73 21.56 3.78
C LEU A 349 4.10 22.21 3.99
N VAL A 350 5.11 21.37 4.13
CA VAL A 350 6.52 21.73 4.00
C VAL A 350 7.08 21.03 2.78
N VAL A 351 7.74 21.79 1.92
CA VAL A 351 8.44 21.27 0.74
C VAL A 351 9.92 21.56 0.89
N HIS A 352 10.72 20.50 0.93
CA HIS A 352 12.18 20.58 0.85
C HIS A 352 12.64 20.16 -0.53
N THR A 353 13.67 20.81 -1.01
CA THR A 353 14.35 20.46 -2.26
C THR A 353 15.78 20.07 -1.92
N GLY A 354 16.26 18.99 -2.52
CA GLY A 354 17.66 18.60 -2.44
C GLY A 354 18.48 19.23 -3.56
N GLY A 355 19.72 18.75 -3.70
CA GLY A 355 20.55 19.02 -4.86
C GLY A 355 20.00 18.37 -6.13
N PHE A 356 20.58 18.76 -7.26
CA PHE A 356 20.39 18.04 -8.51
C PHE A 356 21.01 16.64 -8.44
N THR A 357 20.35 15.65 -9.03
CA THR A 357 20.97 14.32 -9.21
C THR A 357 22.06 14.38 -10.26
N THR A 358 22.89 13.33 -10.34
CA THR A 358 23.87 13.14 -11.42
C THR A 358 23.20 13.36 -12.79
N GLY A 359 23.78 14.26 -13.59
CA GLY A 359 23.23 14.68 -14.89
C GLY A 359 22.46 16.00 -14.87
N GLY A 360 22.20 16.61 -13.71
CA GLY A 360 21.68 17.98 -13.61
C GLY A 360 20.23 18.17 -14.05
N THR A 361 19.53 17.10 -14.43
CA THR A 361 18.17 17.15 -15.03
C THR A 361 17.07 16.66 -14.10
N LYS A 362 17.40 16.25 -12.87
CA LYS A 362 16.42 15.84 -11.85
C LYS A 362 16.78 16.43 -10.50
N MET A 363 15.78 16.64 -9.65
CA MET A 363 15.94 17.19 -8.31
C MET A 363 15.17 16.33 -7.31
N VAL A 364 15.79 16.06 -6.15
CA VAL A 364 15.10 15.41 -5.04
C VAL A 364 14.13 16.41 -4.41
N VAL A 365 12.89 16.01 -4.20
CA VAL A 365 11.87 16.83 -3.53
C VAL A 365 11.28 16.02 -2.39
N LYS A 366 11.32 16.56 -1.18
CA LYS A 366 10.63 15.97 -0.02
C LYS A 366 9.41 16.81 0.32
N VAL A 367 8.31 16.17 0.63
CA VAL A 367 7.06 16.84 1.02
C VAL A 367 6.59 16.26 2.33
N CYS A 368 6.28 17.11 3.30
CA CYS A 368 5.71 16.74 4.58
C CYS A 368 4.44 17.54 4.85
N ARG A 369 3.42 16.88 5.39
CA ARG A 369 2.19 17.50 5.90
C ARG A 369 2.36 17.74 7.40
N PHE A 370 1.77 18.80 7.93
CA PHE A 370 1.68 19.05 9.38
C PHE A 370 0.24 19.28 9.86
N LEU A 371 -0.01 19.13 11.16
CA LEU A 371 -1.33 19.36 11.76
C LEU A 371 -1.47 20.79 12.28
N LEU A 372 -0.52 21.22 13.11
CA LEU A 372 -0.53 22.48 13.83
C LEU A 372 0.59 23.41 13.33
N SER A 373 1.80 22.88 13.14
CA SER A 373 2.98 23.67 12.79
C SER A 373 3.94 22.93 11.88
N SER A 374 4.59 23.67 10.99
CA SER A 374 5.66 23.16 10.12
C SER A 374 6.83 22.54 10.90
N SER A 375 7.01 22.89 12.18
CA SER A 375 8.01 22.28 13.06
C SER A 375 7.78 20.78 13.33
N GLU A 376 6.59 20.25 13.07
CA GLU A 376 6.31 18.81 13.11
C GLU A 376 7.06 18.03 12.03
N CYS A 377 7.40 18.70 10.93
CA CYS A 377 8.12 18.10 9.81
C CYS A 377 9.62 18.03 10.11
N VAL A 378 10.02 17.01 10.87
CA VAL A 378 11.43 16.78 11.22
C VAL A 378 12.07 15.88 10.16
N ASP A 379 13.01 16.43 9.40
CA ASP A 379 13.84 15.65 8.47
C ASP A 379 14.94 14.96 9.28
N THR A 380 14.69 13.71 9.71
CA THR A 380 15.63 12.93 10.54
C THR A 380 16.84 12.40 9.76
N ILE A 381 16.94 12.67 8.46
CA ILE A 381 18.07 12.25 7.65
C ILE A 381 19.20 13.29 7.82
N PRO A 382 20.38 12.90 8.34
CA PRO A 382 21.47 13.84 8.56
C PRO A 382 21.88 14.49 7.25
N VAL A 383 21.98 15.81 7.25
CA VAL A 383 22.52 16.62 6.16
C VAL A 383 24.00 16.24 5.99
N THR A 384 24.27 15.19 5.22
CA THR A 384 25.61 14.84 4.74
C THR A 384 26.02 15.86 3.68
N GLY A 385 26.39 17.06 4.11
CA GLY A 385 26.76 18.09 3.15
C GLY A 385 27.04 19.48 3.68
N LYS A 386 27.03 19.74 5.00
CA LYS A 386 27.66 20.96 5.50
C LYS A 386 29.17 20.81 5.31
N ALA A 387 29.70 21.35 4.22
CA ALA A 387 31.12 21.57 4.06
C ALA A 387 31.62 22.22 5.35
N ARG A 388 32.51 21.54 6.07
CA ARG A 388 33.18 22.12 7.24
C ARG A 388 33.77 23.46 6.78
N PRO A 389 33.56 24.56 7.50
CA PRO A 389 34.36 25.76 7.26
C PRO A 389 35.82 25.33 7.34
N ALA A 390 36.60 25.65 6.30
CA ALA A 390 38.01 25.34 6.26
C ALA A 390 38.61 25.82 7.58
N LEU A 391 39.16 24.87 8.35
CA LEU A 391 39.89 25.18 9.56
C LEU A 391 41.05 26.07 9.10
N ARG A 392 40.94 27.37 9.35
CA ARG A 392 42.03 28.30 9.12
C ARG A 392 43.07 27.93 10.16
N VAL A 393 44.07 27.14 9.76
CA VAL A 393 45.27 26.91 10.57
C VAL A 393 45.92 28.28 10.72
N VAL A 394 45.67 28.94 11.84
CA VAL A 394 46.46 30.07 12.28
C VAL A 394 47.76 29.46 12.80
N SER A 395 48.78 29.45 11.95
CA SER A 395 50.14 29.18 12.39
C SER A 395 50.54 30.28 13.37
N VAL A 396 50.61 29.92 14.65
CA VAL A 396 51.29 30.73 15.67
C VAL A 396 52.79 30.63 15.37
N LEU A 397 53.34 31.68 14.75
CA LEU A 397 54.78 31.88 14.64
C LEU A 397 55.29 32.31 16.02
N THR A 398 55.93 31.39 16.74
CA THR A 398 56.82 31.73 17.83
C THR A 398 58.08 32.39 17.28
N ALA A 399 58.36 33.58 17.79
CA ALA A 399 59.59 34.32 17.52
C ALA A 399 60.78 33.59 18.15
N ASN A 400 61.78 33.27 17.32
CA ASN A 400 63.20 33.35 17.65
C ASN A 400 63.99 33.32 16.34
N GLY A 401 64.79 34.37 16.13
CA GLY A 401 65.32 34.73 14.83
C GLY A 401 66.60 34.00 14.41
N THR A 402 67.01 34.22 13.16
CA THR A 402 68.27 34.87 12.77
C THR A 402 68.33 35.01 11.24
N LEU A 403 69.00 36.08 10.81
CA LEU A 403 69.15 36.56 9.43
C LEU A 403 70.17 35.76 8.61
N ALA A 404 69.86 35.48 7.35
CA ALA A 404 70.77 35.42 6.19
C ALA A 404 69.91 35.29 4.91
N SER A 405 69.82 36.33 4.07
CA SER A 405 70.68 36.62 2.89
C SER A 405 70.09 36.09 1.57
N ASP A 406 70.06 36.99 0.60
CA ASP A 406 69.49 36.97 -0.76
C ASP A 406 69.89 35.81 -1.68
N ASP A 407 68.99 35.44 -2.62
CA ASP A 407 69.25 35.35 -4.07
C ASP A 407 67.95 35.00 -4.85
N PRO A 408 67.40 35.90 -5.70
CA PRO A 408 66.26 35.62 -6.55
C PRO A 408 66.68 35.36 -8.00
N THR A 409 67.52 34.36 -8.27
CA THR A 409 67.79 33.92 -9.65
C THR A 409 67.96 32.40 -9.76
N LYS A 410 66.85 31.65 -9.76
CA LYS A 410 66.82 30.26 -10.29
C LYS A 410 65.41 29.76 -10.57
N THR A 411 64.99 29.86 -11.83
CA THR A 411 64.15 28.82 -12.45
C THR A 411 65.10 27.66 -12.79
N PRO A 412 64.71 26.38 -12.64
CA PRO A 412 64.14 25.70 -13.80
C PRO A 412 63.22 24.48 -13.52
N ALA A 413 62.61 24.03 -14.63
CA ALA A 413 62.37 22.63 -15.01
C ALA A 413 61.15 21.88 -14.46
N ILE A 414 60.13 21.89 -15.32
CA ILE A 414 59.18 20.81 -15.55
C ILE A 414 59.95 19.49 -15.72
N THR A 415 59.66 18.49 -14.88
CA THR A 415 60.09 17.11 -15.12
C THR A 415 58.87 16.20 -15.24
N LYS A 416 58.63 15.76 -16.47
CA LYS A 416 57.87 14.55 -16.83
C LYS A 416 58.64 13.32 -16.36
N LEU A 417 57.99 12.40 -15.67
CA LEU A 417 58.34 10.96 -15.64
C LEU A 417 57.19 10.22 -14.96
N ARG A 418 56.78 8.98 -15.27
CA ARG A 418 56.84 8.08 -16.43
C ARG A 418 56.08 6.84 -15.91
N ARG A 419 55.17 6.27 -16.70
CA ARG A 419 54.64 4.91 -16.44
C ARG A 419 55.76 3.89 -16.58
N LEU A 420 55.71 2.80 -15.81
CA LEU A 420 56.28 1.48 -16.10
C LEU A 420 55.63 0.43 -15.13
N PRO A 421 55.71 -0.89 -15.38
CA PRO A 421 54.55 -1.68 -15.81
C PRO A 421 54.28 -2.94 -14.96
N ASP A 422 53.32 -3.73 -15.43
CA ASP A 422 52.89 -5.06 -14.98
C ASP A 422 54.00 -6.09 -14.74
N SER A 423 53.80 -6.90 -13.69
CA SER A 423 54.20 -8.31 -13.66
C SER A 423 53.48 -9.05 -12.52
N GLY A 424 52.60 -10.02 -12.84
CA GLY A 424 52.28 -11.14 -11.94
C GLY A 424 53.32 -12.27 -12.09
N PRO A 425 53.01 -13.54 -11.78
CA PRO A 425 52.14 -14.13 -10.74
C PRO A 425 52.94 -15.12 -9.84
N HIS A 426 52.36 -15.67 -8.76
CA HIS A 426 52.53 -17.09 -8.34
C HIS A 426 51.74 -17.42 -7.05
N LEU A 427 51.31 -18.69 -6.99
CA LEU A 427 50.48 -19.38 -5.99
C LEU A 427 51.09 -19.41 -4.57
N ALA A 428 50.24 -19.52 -3.54
CA ALA A 428 50.22 -20.68 -2.64
C ALA A 428 49.06 -20.64 -1.62
N LEU A 429 48.67 -21.86 -1.27
CA LEU A 429 47.51 -22.33 -0.52
C LEU A 429 47.90 -22.58 0.94
N ILE A 430 47.25 -21.98 1.95
CA ILE A 430 47.20 -22.51 3.34
C ILE A 430 45.85 -22.12 3.97
N GLY A 431 45.17 -23.11 4.56
CA GLY A 431 43.89 -22.96 5.25
C GLY A 431 43.98 -23.02 6.78
N ARG A 432 42.77 -23.01 7.40
CA ARG A 432 42.41 -23.16 8.84
C ARG A 432 42.66 -21.90 9.70
N LEU A 433 41.80 -21.42 10.61
CA LEU A 433 40.69 -21.98 11.42
C LEU A 433 39.61 -20.91 11.70
N PRO A 434 38.40 -21.30 12.16
CA PRO A 434 37.36 -20.38 12.64
C PRO A 434 37.57 -20.00 14.12
N VAL A 435 37.27 -18.74 14.45
CA VAL A 435 37.23 -18.22 15.82
C VAL A 435 35.81 -18.43 16.37
N LEU A 436 35.69 -19.36 17.33
CA LEU A 436 34.55 -19.44 18.25
C LEU A 436 34.79 -18.44 19.39
N ILE A 437 33.80 -17.59 19.68
CA ILE A 437 33.76 -16.81 20.92
C ILE A 437 32.68 -17.44 21.80
N GLU A 438 33.11 -18.22 22.79
CA GLU A 438 32.28 -18.66 23.90
C GLU A 438 32.28 -17.56 24.99
N GLN A 439 31.10 -17.19 25.49
CA GLN A 439 30.95 -16.44 26.73
C GLN A 439 30.67 -17.42 27.88
N PRO A 440 31.25 -17.23 29.07
CA PRO A 440 31.05 -18.15 30.19
C PRO A 440 29.71 -17.90 30.89
N ALA A 441 28.97 -18.99 31.08
CA ALA A 441 27.87 -19.08 32.02
C ALA A 441 28.40 -18.98 33.45
N VAL A 442 27.80 -18.09 34.26
CA VAL A 442 27.99 -18.05 35.71
C VAL A 442 26.78 -18.73 36.35
N VAL A 443 27.03 -19.91 36.91
CA VAL A 443 26.14 -20.62 37.84
C VAL A 443 26.67 -20.34 39.24
N LEU A 444 25.84 -19.76 40.12
CA LEU A 444 26.03 -19.84 41.57
C LEU A 444 24.69 -20.12 42.23
N ALA A 445 24.68 -21.20 43.01
CA ALA A 445 23.54 -21.75 43.72
C ALA A 445 23.36 -21.12 45.10
N ASN A 446 22.09 -21.02 45.53
CA ASN A 446 21.53 -21.23 46.87
C ASN A 446 22.31 -20.76 48.12
N ARG A 447 21.70 -19.86 48.91
CA ARG A 447 20.99 -20.17 50.17
C ARG A 447 20.53 -18.93 50.96
N ALA A 448 19.37 -19.11 51.62
CA ALA A 448 18.93 -18.58 52.91
C ALA A 448 18.37 -17.14 53.05
N HIS A 449 17.07 -17.11 53.40
CA HIS A 449 16.37 -16.13 54.24
C HIS A 449 17.13 -15.77 55.53
N PRO A 450 16.95 -14.57 56.16
CA PRO A 450 15.69 -14.23 56.84
C PRO A 450 15.22 -12.75 56.87
N ALA A 451 13.93 -12.63 57.20
CA ALA A 451 13.24 -11.63 58.03
C ALA A 451 13.25 -10.11 57.69
N ALA A 452 12.01 -9.63 57.49
CA ALA A 452 11.39 -8.45 58.12
C ALA A 452 11.93 -7.05 57.83
N LEU A 453 11.11 -6.26 57.11
CA LEU A 453 10.74 -4.92 57.55
C LEU A 453 9.43 -4.47 56.87
N GLN A 454 8.45 -4.21 57.72
CA GLN A 454 7.11 -3.71 57.41
C GLN A 454 7.20 -2.28 56.85
N ARG A 455 6.43 -1.97 55.80
CA ARG A 455 5.94 -0.61 55.57
C ARG A 455 4.44 -0.60 55.35
N LEU A 456 3.83 0.12 56.28
CA LEU A 456 2.47 0.58 56.46
C LEU A 456 1.87 1.15 55.16
N VAL A 457 0.72 0.63 54.72
CA VAL A 457 -0.22 1.37 53.87
C VAL A 457 -1.58 1.32 54.56
N VAL A 458 -2.04 2.50 54.96
CA VAL A 458 -3.28 2.76 55.66
C VAL A 458 -4.45 2.63 54.69
N VAL A 459 -5.39 1.73 54.98
CA VAL A 459 -6.69 1.64 54.31
C VAL A 459 -7.72 2.35 55.19
N HIS A 460 -8.23 3.50 54.73
CA HIS A 460 -9.41 4.11 55.34
C HIS A 460 -10.67 3.37 54.86
N LYS A 461 -11.25 2.55 55.76
CA LYS A 461 -12.67 2.18 55.73
C LYS A 461 -13.47 3.33 56.33
N LEU A 462 -14.48 3.81 55.61
CA LEU A 462 -15.59 4.55 56.17
C LEU A 462 -16.85 3.69 56.02
N GLN A 463 -17.48 3.43 57.16
CA GLN A 463 -18.70 2.65 57.30
C GLN A 463 -19.62 3.47 58.22
N ALA A 464 -20.74 3.94 57.68
CA ALA A 464 -21.95 4.40 58.37
C ALA A 464 -22.93 4.88 57.27
N ALA A 465 -24.24 4.75 57.33
CA ALA A 465 -25.16 3.99 58.16
C ALA A 465 -26.47 3.95 57.35
N ALA A 466 -27.30 2.94 57.61
CA ALA A 466 -28.59 2.75 56.95
C ALA A 466 -29.64 3.76 57.44
N THR A 467 -30.50 4.22 56.53
CA THR A 467 -31.91 4.52 56.84
C THR A 467 -32.80 4.15 55.65
N SER A 468 -33.91 3.53 56.02
CA SER A 468 -34.92 2.84 55.23
C SER A 468 -35.98 3.76 54.63
N GLN A 469 -36.48 3.42 53.43
CA GLN A 469 -37.87 3.52 52.91
C GLN A 469 -37.73 3.28 51.39
N GLY A 470 -38.39 2.35 50.71
CA GLY A 470 -39.70 1.76 50.90
C GLY A 470 -40.55 2.08 49.67
N ALA A 471 -40.39 1.34 48.56
CA ALA A 471 -41.37 1.33 47.47
C ALA A 471 -41.22 0.06 46.61
N ARG A 472 -42.21 -0.82 46.74
CA ARG A 472 -42.46 -1.97 45.85
C ARG A 472 -43.12 -1.46 44.57
N VAL A 473 -42.66 -1.90 43.39
CA VAL A 473 -43.55 -2.11 42.23
C VAL A 473 -43.10 -3.37 41.51
N ALA A 474 -44.09 -4.22 41.24
CA ALA A 474 -43.97 -5.56 40.71
C ALA A 474 -43.63 -5.61 39.21
N VAL A 475 -42.98 -6.70 38.84
CA VAL A 475 -42.74 -7.17 37.47
C VAL A 475 -43.90 -8.06 37.04
N ALA A 476 -44.46 -7.84 35.84
CA ALA A 476 -45.04 -8.87 34.99
C ALA A 476 -45.28 -8.35 33.54
N PRO A 477 -45.31 -9.22 32.52
CA PRO A 477 -44.88 -8.92 31.15
C PRO A 477 -46.07 -8.66 30.19
N TYR A 478 -45.78 -8.06 29.03
CA TYR A 478 -46.76 -7.94 27.94
C TYR A 478 -46.22 -8.53 26.63
N LEU A 479 -46.81 -9.66 26.24
CA LEU A 479 -46.88 -10.19 24.88
C LEU A 479 -48.00 -9.45 24.15
N ALA A 480 -47.76 -8.97 22.93
CA ALA A 480 -48.83 -8.77 21.96
C ALA A 480 -48.29 -8.82 20.53
N ARG A 481 -48.79 -9.79 19.76
CA ARG A 481 -48.81 -9.80 18.30
C ARG A 481 -49.75 -8.71 17.81
N HIS A 482 -49.44 -8.10 16.67
CA HIS A 482 -50.47 -7.66 15.73
C HIS A 482 -50.00 -7.83 14.28
N HIS A 483 -50.78 -8.60 13.52
CA HIS A 483 -50.85 -8.51 12.06
C HIS A 483 -51.57 -7.22 11.67
N HIS A 484 -51.09 -6.54 10.62
CA HIS A 484 -51.99 -5.99 9.59
C HIS A 484 -51.28 -5.76 8.26
N HIS A 485 -51.99 -6.18 7.21
CA HIS A 485 -51.74 -5.94 5.80
C HIS A 485 -51.71 -4.45 5.44
N GLY A 486 -50.75 -4.07 4.60
CA GLY A 486 -50.77 -2.82 3.83
C GLY A 486 -49.98 -3.01 2.55
N ARG A 487 -50.69 -2.96 1.41
CA ARG A 487 -50.11 -2.96 0.05
C ARG A 487 -49.17 -1.76 -0.14
N PRO A 488 -48.01 -1.90 -0.82
CA PRO A 488 -47.34 -0.75 -1.39
C PRO A 488 -47.91 -0.45 -2.79
N THR A 489 -48.40 0.77 -2.92
CA THR A 489 -48.77 1.45 -4.16
C THR A 489 -47.57 1.59 -5.09
N GLN A 490 -47.84 1.46 -6.40
CA GLN A 490 -46.97 1.78 -7.52
C GLN A 490 -46.36 3.19 -7.38
N ALA A 491 -45.03 3.27 -7.26
CA ALA A 491 -44.22 4.41 -7.68
C ALA A 491 -42.73 4.05 -7.62
N LEU A 492 -42.27 3.14 -8.48
CA LEU A 492 -40.85 3.06 -8.85
C LEU A 492 -40.69 2.24 -10.14
N GLN A 493 -41.21 2.76 -11.25
CA GLN A 493 -41.05 2.13 -12.55
C GLN A 493 -40.83 3.17 -13.64
N GLU A 494 -39.82 4.01 -13.46
CA GLU A 494 -39.30 4.87 -14.51
C GLU A 494 -37.93 5.40 -14.03
N HIS A 495 -36.85 4.69 -14.34
CA HIS A 495 -35.48 5.23 -14.55
C HIS A 495 -34.51 4.13 -15.05
N LEU A 496 -34.98 3.29 -15.98
CA LEU A 496 -34.11 2.52 -16.88
C LEU A 496 -34.29 3.05 -18.30
N ARG A 497 -33.79 4.27 -18.54
CA ARG A 497 -33.46 4.73 -19.89
C ARG A 497 -31.96 4.98 -19.95
N ALA A 498 -31.24 4.00 -20.47
CA ALA A 498 -29.89 4.18 -20.96
C ALA A 498 -29.92 5.14 -22.16
N PRO A 499 -29.08 6.19 -22.21
CA PRO A 499 -28.75 6.82 -23.47
C PRO A 499 -27.70 5.98 -24.20
N ALA A 500 -27.90 5.94 -25.51
CA ALA A 500 -27.22 5.13 -26.49
C ALA A 500 -25.68 5.26 -26.51
N LEU A 501 -25.10 4.12 -26.84
CA LEU A 501 -23.79 3.87 -27.41
C LEU A 501 -23.37 4.90 -28.48
N CYS A 502 -22.17 5.44 -28.36
CA CYS A 502 -21.41 5.94 -29.52
C CYS A 502 -20.50 4.82 -30.02
N TYR A 503 -20.85 4.20 -31.14
CA TYR A 503 -19.92 3.46 -32.00
C TYR A 503 -19.43 4.40 -33.12
N PRO A 504 -18.14 4.40 -33.49
CA PRO A 504 -17.69 5.00 -34.73
C PRO A 504 -17.60 3.94 -35.85
N THR A 505 -18.12 4.26 -37.03
CA THR A 505 -17.70 3.64 -38.31
C THR A 505 -16.52 4.42 -38.92
N PRO A 506 -15.52 3.74 -39.51
CA PRO A 506 -14.32 4.35 -40.13
C PRO A 506 -14.57 4.62 -41.64
N PRO A 507 -13.59 5.04 -42.49
CA PRO A 507 -12.16 5.35 -42.27
C PRO A 507 -11.68 6.68 -42.91
N HIS A 508 -10.43 7.08 -42.66
CA HIS A 508 -9.43 7.40 -43.70
C HIS A 508 -8.03 7.57 -43.07
N THR A 509 -7.08 6.74 -43.55
CA THR A 509 -5.62 6.75 -43.34
C THR A 509 -5.04 6.49 -41.93
N PRO A 510 -4.09 5.55 -41.78
CA PRO A 510 -3.50 5.20 -40.48
C PRO A 510 -2.29 6.08 -40.13
N PRO A 511 -2.16 6.58 -38.89
CA PRO A 511 -0.85 6.88 -38.33
C PRO A 511 -0.18 5.59 -37.82
N ALA A 512 1.15 5.61 -37.80
CA ALA A 512 2.04 4.50 -37.48
C ALA A 512 1.70 3.76 -36.15
N PRO A 513 2.05 2.47 -36.01
CA PRO A 513 1.71 1.69 -34.83
C PRO A 513 2.52 2.18 -33.61
N GLU A 514 1.87 2.94 -32.74
CA GLU A 514 2.37 3.18 -31.38
C GLU A 514 2.16 1.89 -30.57
N LEU A 515 3.23 1.08 -30.49
CA LEU A 515 3.27 -0.30 -30.01
C LEU A 515 3.10 -0.49 -28.49
N ARG A 516 2.34 0.35 -27.78
CA ARG A 516 2.02 0.09 -26.36
C ARG A 516 0.58 0.51 -26.02
N PRO A 517 -0.28 -0.41 -25.55
CA PRO A 517 -1.60 -0.03 -25.09
C PRO A 517 -1.46 0.93 -23.89
N PRO A 518 -2.27 2.00 -23.83
CA PRO A 518 -2.22 2.93 -22.72
C PRO A 518 -2.71 2.21 -21.45
N CYS A 519 -1.81 2.02 -20.49
CA CYS A 519 -2.17 1.66 -19.11
C CYS A 519 -2.94 2.84 -18.48
N ARG A 520 -4.24 2.91 -18.76
CA ARG A 520 -5.19 3.77 -18.04
C ARG A 520 -5.95 2.87 -17.07
N TYR A 521 -5.67 3.05 -15.78
CA TYR A 521 -6.48 2.49 -14.71
C TYR A 521 -7.73 3.34 -14.52
#